data_AF-A0A535NXR0-F1
#
_entry.id   AF-A0A535NXR0-F1
#
_cell.length_a   1.000
_cell.length_b   1.000
_cell.length_c   1.000
_cell.angle_alpha   90.00
_cell.angle_beta   90.00
_cell.angle_gamma   90.00
#
_symmetry.space_group_name_H-M   'P 1'
#
loop_
_entity.id
_entity.type
_entity.pdbx_description
1 polymer ?
#
loop_
_entity_poly.entity_id
_entity_poly.type
_entity_poly.pdbx_seq_one_letter_code
_entity_poly.pdbx_strand_id
1 'polypeptide(L)'
;MALISEHVRAQLKARFDLRLSGPVHLTLYTRPGWSRLILPAGVGCATCEDARQMADLLKDAAPEKVTLDVVDTSRDPGRASADGVDDIPTIAIGASTEAGQIRFQGLPTGTEFPALIDAVERVSRAEHDLSPASLADLAKLSEPTEVMVFATPT
;
A
#
# COMPACT_ATOMS: atom_id res chain seq x y z
N MET A 1 2.43 -16.82 -14.11
CA MET A 1 3.84 -16.37 -14.10
C MET A 1 4.00 -15.52 -12.87
N ALA A 2 5.06 -15.69 -12.08
CA ALA A 2 5.26 -14.83 -10.91
C ALA A 2 5.40 -13.39 -11.40
N LEU A 3 4.62 -12.48 -10.84
CA LEU A 3 4.64 -11.07 -11.21
C LEU A 3 6.00 -10.41 -10.91
N ILE A 4 6.80 -11.05 -10.05
CA ILE A 4 8.06 -10.53 -9.51
C ILE A 4 9.14 -11.63 -9.54
N SER A 5 10.33 -11.28 -10.00
CA SER A 5 11.47 -12.21 -10.12
C SER A 5 12.21 -12.40 -8.79
N GLU A 6 12.89 -13.54 -8.65
CA GLU A 6 13.75 -13.82 -7.48
C GLU A 6 14.84 -12.77 -7.25
N HIS A 7 15.35 -12.19 -8.34
CA HIS A 7 16.34 -11.12 -8.26
C HIS A 7 15.77 -9.88 -7.56
N VAL A 8 14.57 -9.45 -7.94
CA VAL A 8 13.89 -8.30 -7.31
C VAL A 8 13.60 -8.57 -5.84
N ARG A 9 13.18 -9.80 -5.51
CA ARG A 9 12.94 -10.19 -4.11
C ARG A 9 14.20 -10.08 -3.26
N ALA A 10 15.34 -10.56 -3.77
CA ALA A 10 16.63 -10.45 -3.07
C ALA A 10 17.06 -8.99 -2.89
N GLN A 11 16.89 -8.15 -3.92
CA GLN A 11 17.19 -6.71 -3.84
C GLN A 11 16.31 -5.99 -2.82
N LEU A 12 15.00 -6.26 -2.82
CA LEU A 12 14.06 -5.67 -1.88
C LEU A 12 14.41 -6.06 -0.44
N LYS A 13 14.72 -7.34 -0.20
CA LYS A 13 15.14 -7.81 1.12
C LYS A 13 16.40 -7.08 1.61
N ALA A 14 17.45 -7.04 0.79
CA ALA A 14 18.69 -6.35 1.14
C ALA A 14 18.46 -4.86 1.42
N ARG A 15 17.61 -4.21 0.63
CA ARG A 15 17.21 -2.81 0.84
C ARG A 15 16.48 -2.64 2.16
N PHE A 16 15.52 -3.50 2.47
CA PHE A 16 14.71 -3.40 3.68
C PHE A 16 15.51 -3.67 4.96
N ASP A 17 16.44 -4.64 4.92
CA ASP A 17 17.33 -4.94 6.05
C ASP A 17 18.18 -3.72 6.46
N LEU A 18 18.57 -2.89 5.48
CA LEU A 18 19.36 -1.68 5.71
C LEU A 18 18.53 -0.43 6.06
N ARG A 19 17.31 -0.33 5.53
CA ARG A 19 16.56 0.95 5.46
C ARG A 19 15.38 1.05 6.41
N LEU A 20 14.81 -0.06 6.87
CA LEU A 20 13.71 -0.05 7.83
C LEU A 20 14.25 0.04 9.25
N SER A 21 13.73 0.96 10.06
CA SER A 21 14.09 1.10 11.49
C SER A 21 12.91 0.77 12.42
N GLY A 22 11.68 1.09 12.04
CA GLY A 22 10.45 0.83 12.81
C GLY A 22 9.47 -0.14 12.13
N PRO A 23 8.44 -0.59 12.87
CA PRO A 23 7.41 -1.48 12.35
C PRO A 23 6.45 -0.76 11.39
N VAL A 24 6.07 -1.44 10.33
CA VAL A 24 5.10 -0.99 9.31
C VAL A 24 3.95 -1.98 9.25
N HIS A 25 2.74 -1.45 9.15
CA HIS A 25 1.55 -2.24 8.91
C HIS A 25 0.95 -1.89 7.56
N LEU A 26 0.81 -2.93 6.74
CA LEU A 26 0.16 -2.88 5.47
C LEU A 26 -1.26 -3.40 5.63
N THR A 27 -2.23 -2.68 5.07
CA THR A 27 -3.60 -3.17 4.93
C THR A 27 -3.93 -3.22 3.46
N LEU A 28 -4.21 -4.42 2.94
CA LEU A 28 -4.67 -4.61 1.57
C LEU A 28 -6.19 -4.75 1.55
N TYR A 29 -6.86 -3.76 0.96
CA TYR A 29 -8.28 -3.84 0.66
C TYR A 29 -8.43 -4.47 -0.71
N THR A 30 -9.17 -5.57 -0.76
CA THR A 30 -9.28 -6.40 -1.94
C THR A 30 -10.68 -7.01 -2.03
N ARG A 31 -10.90 -7.75 -3.10
CA ARG A 31 -12.05 -8.62 -3.30
C ARG A 31 -11.54 -9.84 -4.08
N PRO A 32 -12.13 -11.03 -3.91
CA PRO A 32 -11.78 -12.18 -4.72
C PRO A 32 -11.74 -11.81 -6.21
N GLY A 33 -10.54 -11.89 -6.78
CA GLY A 33 -10.33 -11.84 -8.22
C GLY A 33 -11.00 -13.04 -8.86
N TRP A 34 -11.49 -12.85 -10.08
CA TRP A 34 -12.30 -13.78 -10.87
C TRP A 34 -12.16 -15.26 -10.47
N SER A 35 -13.19 -15.81 -9.83
CA SER A 35 -13.55 -17.19 -10.16
C SER A 35 -13.77 -17.25 -11.68
N ARG A 36 -13.58 -18.40 -12.33
CA ARG A 36 -13.55 -18.61 -13.80
C ARG A 36 -14.83 -18.23 -14.59
N LEU A 37 -15.59 -17.24 -14.15
CA LEU A 37 -16.87 -16.78 -14.64
C LEU A 37 -16.74 -15.32 -15.07
N ILE A 38 -17.33 -15.00 -16.22
CA ILE A 38 -17.50 -13.61 -16.67
C ILE A 38 -18.54 -12.97 -15.75
N LEU A 39 -18.10 -12.04 -14.91
CA LEU A 39 -18.98 -11.30 -14.01
C LEU A 39 -19.49 -10.01 -14.69
N PRO A 40 -20.68 -9.51 -14.34
CA PRO A 40 -21.14 -8.19 -14.78
C PRO A 40 -20.12 -7.09 -14.41
N ALA A 41 -20.13 -5.99 -15.16
CA ALA A 41 -19.32 -4.82 -14.85
C ALA A 41 -19.54 -4.39 -13.39
N GLY A 42 -18.45 -4.20 -12.63
CA GLY A 42 -18.48 -3.84 -11.21
C GLY A 42 -18.48 -5.00 -10.21
N VAL A 43 -18.53 -6.26 -10.67
CA VAL A 43 -18.67 -7.43 -9.78
C VAL A 43 -17.34 -8.18 -9.53
N GLY A 44 -16.20 -7.69 -10.02
CA GLY A 44 -14.89 -8.29 -9.76
C GLY A 44 -13.73 -7.29 -9.79
N CYS A 45 -12.55 -7.75 -9.39
CA CYS A 45 -11.34 -6.93 -9.35
C CYS A 45 -10.21 -7.60 -10.14
N ALA A 46 -9.89 -7.03 -11.29
CA ALA A 46 -8.93 -7.58 -12.24
C ALA A 46 -7.51 -7.69 -11.68
N THR A 47 -7.10 -6.69 -10.90
CA THR A 47 -5.72 -6.51 -10.44
C THR A 47 -5.55 -6.84 -8.95
N CYS A 48 -6.61 -7.32 -8.28
CA CYS A 48 -6.58 -7.59 -6.84
C CYS A 48 -5.63 -8.73 -6.46
N GLU A 49 -5.50 -9.75 -7.31
CA GLU A 49 -4.54 -10.84 -7.09
C GLU A 49 -3.10 -10.33 -7.25
N ASP A 50 -2.85 -9.49 -8.23
CA ASP A 50 -1.54 -8.89 -8.46
C ASP A 50 -1.15 -7.95 -7.30
N ALA A 51 -2.08 -7.14 -6.82
CA ALA A 51 -1.87 -6.28 -5.65
C ALA A 51 -1.60 -7.11 -4.39
N ARG A 52 -2.25 -8.28 -4.25
CA ARG A 52 -1.96 -9.22 -3.18
C ARG A 52 -0.54 -9.77 -3.25
N GLN A 53 -0.09 -10.17 -4.43
CA GLN A 53 1.28 -10.65 -4.63
C GLN A 53 2.31 -9.57 -4.28
N MET A 54 2.05 -8.29 -4.58
CA MET A 54 2.91 -7.18 -4.18
C MET A 54 2.94 -6.98 -2.67
N ALA A 55 1.78 -6.97 -2.01
CA ALA A 55 1.71 -6.82 -0.56
C ALA A 55 2.42 -7.97 0.18
N ASP A 56 2.23 -9.21 -0.28
CA ASP A 56 2.94 -10.39 0.24
C ASP A 56 4.46 -10.26 0.05
N LEU A 57 4.91 -9.75 -1.11
CA LEU A 57 6.34 -9.51 -1.34
C LEU A 57 6.93 -8.55 -0.31
N LEU A 58 6.26 -7.42 -0.04
CA LEU A 58 6.73 -6.43 0.93
C LEU A 58 6.82 -7.03 2.34
N LYS A 59 5.80 -7.78 2.75
CA LYS A 59 5.77 -8.48 4.03
C LYS A 59 6.87 -9.54 4.12
N ASP A 60 7.10 -10.31 3.06
CA ASP A 60 8.12 -11.36 3.07
C ASP A 60 9.56 -10.84 2.98
N ALA A 61 9.76 -9.62 2.47
CA ALA A 61 11.07 -8.99 2.45
C ALA A 61 11.58 -8.66 3.87
N ALA A 62 10.68 -8.25 4.77
CA ALA A 62 11.01 -7.93 6.16
C ALA A 62 9.92 -8.39 7.14
N PRO A 63 9.74 -9.71 7.35
CA PRO A 63 8.61 -10.27 8.11
C PRO A 63 8.60 -9.85 9.59
N GLU A 64 9.75 -9.50 10.16
CA GLU A 64 9.87 -9.01 11.54
C GLU A 64 9.43 -7.55 11.71
N LYS A 65 9.36 -6.79 10.62
CA LYS A 65 9.05 -5.34 10.63
C LYS A 65 7.79 -4.99 9.86
N VAL A 66 7.41 -5.78 8.87
CA VAL A 66 6.27 -5.52 7.99
C VAL A 66 5.19 -6.56 8.27
N THR A 67 4.06 -6.08 8.77
CA THR A 67 2.85 -6.90 8.93
C THR A 67 1.86 -6.60 7.81
N LEU A 68 1.03 -7.58 7.48
CA LEU A 68 0.02 -7.46 6.42
C LEU A 68 -1.33 -7.95 6.93
N ASP A 69 -2.33 -7.08 6.90
CA ASP A 69 -3.74 -7.41 7.04
C ASP A 69 -4.43 -7.37 5.67
N VAL A 70 -5.35 -8.29 5.42
CA VAL A 70 -6.06 -8.41 4.13
C VAL A 70 -7.55 -8.31 4.38
N VAL A 71 -8.14 -7.20 3.95
CA VAL A 71 -9.56 -6.89 4.10
C VAL A 71 -10.28 -7.23 2.81
N ASP A 72 -11.14 -8.26 2.86
CA ASP A 72 -12.06 -8.57 1.77
C ASP A 72 -13.33 -7.71 1.88
N THR A 73 -13.41 -6.69 1.05
CA THR A 73 -14.51 -5.72 1.02
C THR A 73 -15.87 -6.35 0.67
N SER A 74 -15.89 -7.54 0.07
CA SER A 74 -17.15 -8.26 -0.19
C SER A 74 -17.71 -8.96 1.05
N ARG A 75 -16.85 -9.24 2.03
CA ARG A 75 -17.21 -9.92 3.28
C ARG A 75 -17.36 -8.94 4.44
N ASP A 76 -16.59 -7.86 4.41
CA ASP A 76 -16.63 -6.79 5.41
C ASP A 76 -16.69 -5.41 4.76
N PRO A 77 -17.86 -5.02 4.21
CA PRO A 77 -18.03 -3.71 3.60
C PRO A 77 -17.96 -2.58 4.64
N GLY A 78 -18.24 -2.88 5.92
CA GLY A 78 -18.19 -1.91 7.01
C GLY A 78 -16.76 -1.46 7.30
N ARG A 79 -15.80 -2.37 7.24
CA ARG A 79 -14.39 -2.05 7.48
C ARG A 79 -13.82 -1.08 6.45
N ALA A 80 -14.05 -1.32 5.16
CA ALA A 80 -13.56 -0.44 4.10
C ALA A 80 -14.11 0.99 4.25
N SER A 81 -15.41 1.14 4.54
CA SER A 81 -16.03 2.43 4.77
C SER A 81 -15.50 3.13 6.03
N ALA A 82 -15.29 2.38 7.13
CA ALA A 82 -14.75 2.93 8.37
C ALA A 82 -13.31 3.47 8.19
N ASP A 83 -12.52 2.81 7.33
CA ASP A 83 -11.17 3.22 7.00
C ASP A 83 -11.13 4.26 5.85
N GLY A 84 -12.29 4.66 5.29
CA GLY A 84 -12.38 5.63 4.20
C GLY A 84 -11.77 5.13 2.89
N VAL A 85 -11.94 3.84 2.59
CA VAL A 85 -11.48 3.21 1.35
C VAL A 85 -12.67 2.93 0.45
N ASP A 86 -12.77 3.71 -0.62
CA ASP A 86 -13.87 3.61 -1.59
C ASP A 86 -13.52 2.71 -2.78
N ASP A 87 -12.24 2.62 -3.14
CA ASP A 87 -11.75 1.90 -4.32
C ASP A 87 -10.86 0.70 -3.95
N ILE A 88 -10.91 -0.34 -4.80
CA ILE A 88 -10.08 -1.54 -4.69
C ILE A 88 -9.39 -1.89 -6.01
N PRO A 89 -8.18 -2.50 -5.99
CA PRO A 89 -7.40 -2.81 -4.78
C PRO A 89 -6.81 -1.53 -4.17
N THR A 90 -6.66 -1.50 -2.85
CA THR A 90 -5.97 -0.41 -2.15
C THR A 90 -4.96 -0.97 -1.17
N ILE A 91 -3.71 -0.49 -1.24
CA ILE A 91 -2.66 -0.80 -0.26
C ILE A 91 -2.49 0.43 0.62
N ALA A 92 -2.90 0.32 1.89
CA ALA A 92 -2.66 1.32 2.92
C ALA A 92 -1.40 1.00 3.72
N ILE A 93 -0.62 2.02 4.04
CA ILE A 93 0.66 1.92 4.75
C ILE A 93 0.59 2.77 6.01
N GLY A 94 0.73 2.14 7.17
CA GLY A 94 0.70 2.76 8.49
C GLY A 94 1.91 2.41 9.35
N ALA A 95 2.17 3.23 10.37
CA ALA A 95 3.16 2.93 11.39
C ALA A 95 2.55 2.04 12.47
N SER A 96 3.29 1.04 12.95
CA SER A 96 2.83 0.14 14.02
C SER A 96 1.45 -0.46 13.70
N THR A 97 0.40 -0.28 14.52
CA THR A 97 -0.96 -0.80 14.30
C THR A 97 -1.94 0.25 13.81
N GLU A 98 -1.46 1.43 13.41
CA GLU A 98 -2.32 2.53 13.00
C GLU A 98 -2.88 2.34 11.59
N ALA A 99 -4.09 2.86 11.35
CA ALA A 99 -4.67 2.89 10.02
C ALA A 99 -3.76 3.67 9.07
N GLY A 100 -3.43 3.07 7.93
CA GLY A 100 -2.53 3.69 6.96
C GLY A 100 -3.12 4.95 6.34
N GLN A 101 -2.46 6.10 6.57
CA GLN A 101 -2.81 7.38 5.95
C GLN A 101 -2.26 7.51 4.53
N ILE A 102 -1.16 6.81 4.21
CA ILE A 102 -0.63 6.73 2.85
C ILE A 102 -1.29 5.56 2.15
N ARG A 103 -1.90 5.81 0.98
CA ARG A 103 -2.71 4.81 0.26
C ARG A 103 -2.35 4.81 -1.21
N PHE A 104 -2.14 3.61 -1.74
CA PHE A 104 -2.01 3.36 -3.17
C PHE A 104 -3.30 2.70 -3.63
N GLN A 105 -4.13 3.47 -4.34
CA GLN A 105 -5.38 3.01 -4.96
C GLN A 105 -5.06 2.52 -6.38
N GLY A 106 -5.38 1.26 -6.67
CA GLY A 106 -4.98 0.56 -7.88
C GLY A 106 -3.75 -0.33 -7.71
N LEU A 107 -3.13 -0.71 -8.83
CA LEU A 107 -1.97 -1.60 -8.85
C LEU A 107 -0.67 -0.80 -9.09
N PRO A 108 0.22 -0.65 -8.10
CA PRO A 108 1.44 0.15 -8.23
C PRO A 108 2.56 -0.62 -8.96
N THR A 109 2.40 -0.83 -10.27
CA THR A 109 3.43 -1.40 -11.17
C THR A 109 4.35 -0.33 -11.76
N GLY A 110 5.38 -0.76 -12.50
CA GLY A 110 6.21 0.12 -13.30
C GLY A 110 6.94 1.16 -12.45
N THR A 111 6.80 2.44 -12.81
CA THR A 111 7.42 3.56 -12.09
C THR A 111 6.86 3.79 -10.69
N GLU A 112 5.69 3.22 -10.38
CA GLU A 112 5.04 3.36 -9.07
C GLU A 112 5.51 2.32 -8.05
N PHE A 113 6.12 1.22 -8.49
CA PHE A 113 6.65 0.21 -7.57
C PHE A 113 7.78 0.76 -6.67
N PRO A 114 8.76 1.51 -7.20
CA PRO A 114 9.72 2.24 -6.35
C PRO A 114 9.07 3.22 -5.38
N ALA A 115 8.00 3.92 -5.79
CA ALA A 115 7.29 4.87 -4.92
C ALA A 115 6.61 4.16 -3.73
N LEU A 116 6.04 2.98 -3.96
CA LEU A 116 5.51 2.12 -2.91
C LEU A 116 6.59 1.70 -1.89
N ILE A 117 7.75 1.27 -2.38
CA ILE A 117 8.91 0.90 -1.54
C ILE A 117 9.37 2.09 -0.70
N ASP A 118 9.50 3.26 -1.32
CA ASP A 118 9.92 4.49 -0.65
C ASP A 118 8.91 4.94 0.42
N ALA A 119 7.61 4.75 0.19
CA ALA A 119 6.57 5.03 1.19
C ALA A 119 6.69 4.12 2.42
N VAL A 120 6.86 2.81 2.23
CA VAL A 120 7.10 1.85 3.33
C VAL A 120 8.32 2.24 4.15
N GLU A 121 9.39 2.61 3.47
CA GLU A 121 10.64 3.07 4.09
C GLU A 121 10.46 4.35 4.92
N ARG A 122 9.77 5.36 4.38
CA ARG A 122 9.53 6.63 5.06
C ARG A 122 8.67 6.44 6.31
N VAL A 123 7.62 5.62 6.21
CA VAL A 123 6.79 5.25 7.37
C VAL A 123 7.61 4.51 8.42
N SER A 124 8.42 3.52 8.01
CA SER A 124 9.29 2.78 8.92
C SER A 124 10.27 3.67 9.67
N ARG A 125 10.83 4.68 9.00
CA ARG A 125 11.80 5.61 9.61
C ARG A 125 11.17 6.77 10.37
N ALA A 126 9.85 6.98 10.25
CA ALA A 126 9.18 8.20 10.69
C ALA A 126 9.83 9.47 10.10
N GLU A 127 10.27 9.41 8.84
CA GLU A 127 10.97 10.49 8.14
C GLU A 127 10.13 10.99 6.95
N HIS A 128 9.84 12.29 6.92
CA HIS A 128 9.08 12.92 5.84
C HIS A 128 9.97 13.70 4.85
N ASP A 129 11.21 14.05 5.22
CA ASP A 129 12.17 14.81 4.39
C ASP A 129 11.60 16.15 3.86
N LEU A 130 10.81 16.82 4.71
CA LEU A 130 10.21 18.12 4.41
C LEU A 130 11.01 19.22 5.09
N SER A 131 11.15 20.35 4.41
CA SER A 131 11.85 21.50 4.97
C SER A 131 11.11 22.06 6.20
N PRO A 132 11.81 22.75 7.13
CA PRO A 132 11.16 23.41 8.25
C PRO A 132 10.09 24.45 7.81
N ALA A 133 10.31 25.10 6.66
CA ALA A 133 9.33 26.03 6.09
C ALA A 133 8.05 25.31 5.66
N SER A 134 8.18 24.18 4.96
CA SER A 134 7.04 23.34 4.56
C SER A 134 6.25 22.82 5.76
N LEU A 135 6.95 22.39 6.82
CA LEU A 135 6.31 21.96 8.07
C LEU A 135 5.54 23.10 8.74
N ALA A 136 6.12 24.31 8.77
CA ALA A 136 5.47 25.48 9.33
C ALA A 136 4.21 25.88 8.55
N ASP A 137 4.19 25.67 7.23
CA ASP A 137 3.01 25.91 6.39
C ASP A 137 1.96 24.82 6.56
N LEU A 138 2.35 23.54 6.61
CA LEU A 138 1.43 22.42 6.88
C LEU A 138 0.77 22.53 8.25
N ALA A 139 1.47 23.06 9.26
CA ALA A 139 0.92 23.28 10.60
C ALA A 139 -0.22 24.32 10.64
N LYS A 140 -0.43 25.09 9.56
CA LYS A 140 -1.53 26.07 9.45
C LYS A 140 -2.83 25.45 8.94
N LEU A 141 -2.81 24.21 8.45
CA LEU A 141 -4.00 23.51 8.01
C LEU A 141 -4.94 23.26 9.21
N SER A 142 -6.14 23.82 9.16
CA SER A 142 -7.14 23.74 10.23
C SER A 142 -8.23 22.71 9.97
N GLU A 143 -8.24 22.10 8.79
CA GLU A 143 -9.27 21.17 8.34
C GLU A 143 -8.63 19.87 7.85
N PRO A 144 -9.31 18.72 7.98
CA PRO A 144 -8.87 17.47 7.38
C PRO A 144 -8.61 17.67 5.89
N THR A 145 -7.38 17.39 5.46
CA THR A 145 -6.94 17.62 4.09
C THR A 145 -6.54 16.30 3.44
N GLU A 146 -7.14 15.99 2.30
CA GLU A 146 -6.79 14.84 1.48
C GLU A 146 -6.00 15.30 0.24
N VAL A 147 -4.93 14.56 -0.08
CA VAL A 147 -4.12 14.79 -1.28
C VAL A 147 -4.21 13.58 -2.18
N MET A 148 -4.80 13.76 -3.36
CA MET A 148 -4.89 12.72 -4.39
C MET A 148 -3.88 13.00 -5.51
N VAL A 149 -3.07 11.98 -5.83
CA VAL A 149 -2.11 12.03 -6.94
C VAL A 149 -2.53 10.97 -7.95
N PHE A 150 -2.95 11.41 -9.14
CA PHE A 150 -3.31 10.52 -10.24
C PHE A 150 -2.07 10.23 -11.09
N ALA A 151 -1.71 8.96 -11.19
CA ALA A 151 -0.51 8.50 -11.89
C ALA A 151 -0.83 7.33 -12.82
N THR A 152 0.06 7.11 -13.79
CA THR A 152 0.05 5.92 -14.66
C THR A 152 1.37 5.17 -14.48
N PRO A 153 1.36 3.82 -14.44
CA PRO A 153 2.57 3.02 -14.26
C PRO A 153 3.51 2.99 -15.49
N THR A 154 3.32 3.90 -16.45
CA THR A 154 4.03 4.02 -17.73
C THR A 154 4.24 5.47 -18.11
#